data_AF-A0A1H0I443-F1
#
_entry.id   AF-A0A1H0I443-F1
#
_cell.length_a   1.000
_cell.length_b   1.000
_cell.length_c   1.000
_cell.angle_alpha   90.00
_cell.angle_beta   90.00
_cell.angle_gamma   90.00
#
_symmetry.space_group_name_H-M   'P 1'
#
loop_
_entity.id
_entity.type
_entity.pdbx_description
1 polymer ?
#
loop_
_entity_poly.entity_id
_entity_poly.type
_entity_poly.pdbx_seq_one_letter_code
_entity_poly.pdbx_strand_id
1 'polypeptide(L)' 'MKTTALNEAQMSILRLLGSMKSVEEVNELRQVICDYYARRVDDEMDRLWEEGKWDNEKNEAILQEQLRTPYNHA' A
#
# COMPACT_ATOMS: atom_id res chain seq x y z
N MET A 1 4.82 -6.80 26.01
CA MET A 1 4.16 -6.51 24.71
C MET A 1 2.72 -7.01 24.79
N LYS A 2 1.73 -6.18 24.43
CA LYS A 2 0.38 -6.69 24.12
C LYS A 2 0.44 -7.27 22.71
N THR A 3 0.31 -8.58 22.57
CA THR A 3 0.10 -9.22 21.28
C THR A 3 -1.33 -8.91 20.84
N THR A 4 -1.50 -8.03 19.85
CA THR A 4 -2.80 -7.86 19.21
C THR A 4 -3.12 -9.17 18.48
N ALA A 5 -4.24 -9.81 18.82
CA ALA A 5 -4.69 -11.01 18.11
C ALA A 5 -4.89 -10.65 16.63
N LEU A 6 -4.39 -11.51 15.74
CA LEU A 6 -4.58 -11.34 14.30
C LEU A 6 -6.07 -11.45 13.97
N ASN A 7 -6.56 -10.59 13.09
CA ASN A 7 -7.93 -10.65 12.62
C ASN A 7 -8.11 -11.77 11.58
N GLU A 8 -9.37 -12.08 11.24
CA GLU A 8 -9.70 -13.17 10.31
C GLU A 8 -9.03 -13.04 8.93
N ALA A 9 -8.92 -11.82 8.40
CA ALA A 9 -8.26 -11.59 7.12
C ALA A 9 -6.75 -11.90 7.19
N GLN A 10 -6.09 -11.46 8.25
CA GLN A 10 -4.68 -11.76 8.50
C GLN A 10 -4.45 -13.26 8.68
N MET A 11 -5.31 -13.95 9.42
CA MET A 11 -5.24 -15.41 9.60
C MET A 11 -5.46 -16.17 8.29
N SER A 12 -6.37 -15.69 7.44
CA SER A 12 -6.62 -16.29 6.11
C SER A 12 -5.37 -16.22 5.22
N ILE A 13 -4.70 -15.06 5.17
CA ILE A 13 -3.45 -14.88 4.41
C ILE A 13 -2.35 -15.80 4.96
N LEU A 14 -2.22 -15.91 6.29
CA LEU A 14 -1.24 -16.80 6.90
C LEU A 14 -1.47 -18.28 6.55
N ARG A 15 -2.73 -18.72 6.43
CA ARG A 15 -3.04 -20.09 5.99
C ARG A 15 -2.61 -20.33 4.54
N LEU A 16 -2.78 -19.34 3.66
CA LEU A 16 -2.31 -19.42 2.26
C LEU A 16 -0.78 -19.47 2.18
N LEU A 17 -0.10 -18.72 3.05
CA LEU A 17 1.36 -18.76 3.16
C LEU A 17 1.87 -20.12 3.68
N GLY A 18 1.09 -20.83 4.50
CA GLY A 18 1.47 -22.13 5.07
C GLY A 18 1.75 -23.23 4.03
N SER A 19 1.26 -23.09 2.79
CA SER A 19 1.55 -24.00 1.69
C SER A 19 2.81 -23.63 0.88
N MET A 20 3.33 -22.42 1.04
CA MET A 20 4.50 -21.93 0.31
C MET A 20 5.77 -22.47 0.96
N LYS A 21 6.75 -22.85 0.13
CA LYS A 21 7.98 -23.53 0.59
C LYS A 21 9.24 -22.75 0.27
N SER A 22 9.15 -21.74 -0.58
CA SER A 22 10.26 -20.92 -1.03
C SER A 22 10.06 -19.44 -0.72
N VAL A 23 11.17 -18.69 -0.67
CA VAL A 23 11.15 -17.23 -0.47
C VAL A 23 10.62 -16.54 -1.72
N GLU A 24 10.86 -17.14 -2.88
CA GLU A 24 10.39 -16.69 -4.19
C GLU A 24 8.85 -16.67 -4.25
N GLU A 25 8.17 -17.75 -3.85
CA GLU A 25 6.70 -17.82 -3.79
C GLU A 25 6.11 -16.73 -2.87
N VAL A 26 6.77 -16.48 -1.72
CA VAL A 26 6.34 -15.42 -0.78
C VAL A 26 6.52 -14.03 -1.41
N ASN A 27 7.60 -13.80 -2.15
CA ASN A 27 7.86 -12.54 -2.84
C ASN A 27 6.86 -12.30 -3.97
N GLU A 28 6.51 -13.33 -4.73
CA GLU A 28 5.48 -13.26 -5.77
C GLU A 28 4.12 -12.90 -5.18
N LEU A 29 3.71 -13.56 -4.09
CA LEU A 29 2.46 -13.22 -3.41
C LEU A 29 2.50 -11.79 -2.85
N ARG A 30 3.62 -11.36 -2.28
CA ARG A 30 3.80 -9.98 -1.82
C ARG A 30 3.58 -9.00 -2.98
N GLN A 31 4.14 -9.29 -4.15
CA GLN A 31 3.94 -8.45 -5.34
C GLN A 31 2.46 -8.38 -5.73
N VAL A 32 1.76 -9.52 -5.77
CA VAL A 32 0.32 -9.56 -6.09
C VAL A 32 -0.52 -8.71 -5.12
N ILE A 33 -0.19 -8.74 -3.82
CA ILE A 33 -0.86 -7.92 -2.81
C ILE A 33 -0.53 -6.43 -3.01
N CYS A 34 0.73 -6.09 -3.30
CA CYS A 34 1.13 -4.73 -3.62
C CYS A 34 0.40 -4.20 -4.85
N ASP A 35 0.31 -4.99 -5.93
CA ASP A 35 -0.37 -4.63 -7.17
C ASP A 35 -1.89 -4.47 -6.96
N TYR A 36 -2.49 -5.24 -6.05
CA TYR A 36 -3.89 -5.07 -5.67
C TYR A 36 -4.12 -3.70 -5.03
N TYR A 37 -3.28 -3.29 -4.08
CA TYR A 37 -3.42 -1.99 -3.43
C TYR A 37 -3.04 -0.83 -4.35
N ALA A 38 -2.02 -0.97 -5.19
CA ALA A 38 -1.63 0.04 -6.16
C ALA A 38 -2.78 0.38 -7.10
N ARG A 39 -3.41 -0.65 -7.71
CA ARG A 39 -4.60 -0.45 -8.56
C ARG A 39 -5.74 0.25 -7.83
N ARG A 40 -6.00 -0.10 -6.57
CA ARG A 40 -7.05 0.56 -5.78
C ARG A 40 -6.73 2.03 -5.48
N VAL A 41 -5.46 2.36 -5.31
CA VAL A 41 -5.03 3.76 -5.13
C VAL A 41 -5.24 4.51 -6.43
N ASP A 42 -4.81 3.94 -7.56
CA ASP A 42 -5.00 4.54 -8.88
C ASP A 42 -6.49 4.79 -9.17
N ASP A 43 -7.33 3.77 -8.98
CA ASP A 43 -8.79 3.85 -9.18
C ASP A 43 -9.43 4.96 -8.32
N GLU A 44 -9.01 5.11 -7.06
CA GLU A 44 -9.55 6.14 -6.18
C GLU A 44 -9.02 7.54 -6.56
N MET A 45 -7.77 7.66 -7.02
CA MET A 45 -7.22 8.92 -7.52
C MET A 45 -7.93 9.39 -8.77
N ASP A 46 -8.19 8.48 -9.72
CA ASP A 46 -9.00 8.76 -10.91
C ASP A 46 -10.40 9.24 -10.52
N ARG A 47 -11.04 8.55 -9.57
CA ARG A 47 -12.35 8.97 -9.05
C ARG A 47 -12.32 10.36 -8.42
N LEU A 48 -11.31 10.67 -7.61
CA LEU A 48 -11.16 12.00 -7.00
C LEU A 48 -10.97 13.09 -8.06
N TRP A 49 -10.28 12.78 -9.16
CA TRP A 49 -10.13 13.66 -10.31
C TRP A 49 -11.48 13.91 -10.99
N GLU A 50 -12.22 12.84 -11.32
CA GLU A 50 -13.54 12.93 -11.97
C GLU A 50 -14.57 13.68 -11.12
N GLU A 51 -14.54 13.49 -9.79
CA GLU A 51 -15.40 14.20 -8.84
C GLU A 51 -14.99 15.68 -8.63
N GLY A 52 -13.89 16.15 -9.25
CA GLY A 52 -13.34 17.50 -9.08
C GLY A 52 -12.77 17.76 -7.67
N LYS A 53 -12.59 16.70 -6.88
CA LYS A 53 -11.97 16.76 -5.55
C LYS A 53 -10.45 16.80 -5.64
N TRP A 54 -9.89 16.33 -6.74
CA TRP A 54 -8.47 16.44 -7.09
C TRP A 54 -8.27 17.18 -8.40
N ASP A 55 -7.17 17.92 -8.52
CA ASP A 55 -6.86 18.76 -9.67
C ASP A 55 -5.34 19.08 -9.72
N ASN A 56 -4.94 19.81 -10.76
CA ASN A 56 -3.55 20.23 -10.94
C ASN A 56 -3.06 21.23 -9.88
N GLU A 57 -3.94 22.05 -9.30
CA GLU A 57 -3.53 23.01 -8.26
C GLU A 57 -3.12 22.26 -6.98
N LYS A 58 -3.86 21.22 -6.62
CA LYS A 58 -3.52 20.33 -5.49
C LYS A 58 -2.25 19.52 -5.74
N ASN A 59 -2.02 19.07 -6.98
CA ASN A 59 -0.76 18.43 -7.36
C ASN A 59 0.44 19.36 -7.12
N GLU A 60 0.33 20.62 -7.57
CA GLU A 60 1.40 21.60 -7.37
C GLU A 60 1.61 21.92 -5.89
N ALA A 61 0.53 22.06 -5.12
CA ALA A 61 0.63 22.30 -3.68
C ALA A 61 1.45 21.20 -2.98
N ILE A 62 1.16 19.92 -3.27
CA ILE A 62 1.86 18.78 -2.68
C ILE A 62 3.32 18.70 -3.10
N LEU A 63 3.64 19.08 -4.35
CA LEU A 63 5.03 19.12 -4.81
C LEU A 63 5.88 20.08 -3.96
N GLN A 64 5.28 21.16 -3.46
CA GLN A 64 5.93 22.12 -2.58
C GLN A 64 5.99 21.64 -1.11
N GLU A 65 5.28 20.58 -0.75
CA GLU A 65 5.30 20.03 0.60
C GLU A 65 6.51 19.12 0.85
N GLN A 66 7.19 19.33 1.98
CA GLN A 66 8.31 18.49 2.42
C GLN A 66 7.83 17.29 3.24
N LEU A 67 6.94 16.46 2.68
CA LEU A 67 6.31 15.34 3.38
C LEU A 67 7.21 14.09 3.54
N ARG A 68 8.34 14.04 2.82
CA ARG A 68 9.26 12.90 2.91
C ARG A 68 9.92 12.86 4.29
N THR A 69 10.24 11.66 4.77
CA THR A 69 11.05 11.49 5.98
C THR A 69 12.38 12.23 5.81
N PRO A 70 12.78 13.12 6.74
CA PRO A 70 14.04 13.84 6.63
C PRO A 70 15.20 12.84 6.57
N TYR A 71 16.10 13.04 5.59
CA TYR A 71 17.29 12.22 5.47
C TYR A 71 18.27 12.61 6.58
N ASN A 72 18.50 11.70 7.52
CA ASN A 72 19.63 11.82 8.43
C ASN A 72 20.91 11.58 7.62
N HIS A 73 21.60 12.66 7.25
CA HIS A 73 22.99 12.57 6.82
C HIS A 73 23.83 12.25 8.06
N ALA A 74 24.17 10.97 8.24
CA ALA A 74 25.16 10.51 9.22
C ALA A 74 26.58 10.66 8.66
#